data_AF-A0A354CL00-F1
#
_entry.id   AF-A0A354CL00-F1
#
_cell.length_a   1.000
_cell.length_b   1.000
_cell.length_c   1.000
_cell.angle_alpha   90.00
_cell.angle_beta   90.00
_cell.angle_gamma   90.00
#
_symmetry.space_group_name_H-M   'P 1'
#
loop_
_entity.id
_entity.type
_entity.pdbx_description
1 polymer ?
#
loop_
_entity_poly.entity_id
_entity_poly.type
_entity_poly.pdbx_seq_one_letter_code
_entity_poly.pdbx_strand_id
1 'polypeptide(L)'
;METKNIILQLRTERGMSQDELAEKIMVTRQAVSRWENGETIPNTETLKLLSKEFNVSINTLLGAPRRLICQCCGMPLEDDSIIGRDRDGSLNEDYCKWCYADGTYTYSNMDELIDVCVKNMVNENISEEQARSYLKNLLPQLDYWKRYEELSDNGQFDEFKHQLVNEINELHIEGMPKLDKLNALIGKYVNPEYTLPNNSKVKFLNDQKTYLGNQLECEFGGERYFGIVADMDFILVCTYDKNNVNGTNVTNPELILYKKR
;
A
#
# COMPACT_ATOMS: atom_id res chain seq x y z
N MET A 1 -2.69 23.84 8.22
CA MET A 1 -1.70 24.20 9.28
C MET A 1 -0.45 24.74 8.61
N GLU A 2 0.30 25.65 9.25
CA GLU A 2 1.57 26.13 8.69
C GLU A 2 2.69 25.09 8.86
N THR A 3 3.62 25.01 7.91
CA THR A 3 4.78 24.10 7.93
C THR A 3 5.54 24.10 9.26
N LYS A 4 5.73 25.28 9.86
CA LYS A 4 6.44 25.43 11.15
C LYS A 4 5.78 24.61 12.27
N ASN A 5 4.45 24.61 12.33
CA ASN A 5 3.68 23.90 13.34
C ASN A 5 3.71 22.39 13.08
N ILE A 6 3.71 21.99 11.81
CA ILE A 6 3.72 20.58 11.40
C ILE A 6 5.06 19.93 11.73
N ILE A 7 6.19 20.58 11.38
CA ILE A 7 7.54 20.06 11.70
C ILE A 7 7.71 19.94 13.22
N LEU A 8 7.33 20.98 13.97
CA LEU A 8 7.39 20.98 15.43
C LEU A 8 6.57 19.83 16.01
N GLN A 9 5.32 19.69 15.59
CA GLN A 9 4.41 18.63 16.05
C GLN A 9 5.02 17.24 15.79
N LEU A 10 5.36 16.93 14.54
CA LEU A 10 5.90 15.63 14.15
C LEU A 10 7.18 15.28 14.90
N ARG A 11 8.08 16.27 15.10
CA ARG A 11 9.30 16.06 15.90
C ARG A 11 8.95 15.72 17.35
N THR A 12 8.04 16.47 17.97
CA THR A 12 7.69 16.28 19.38
C THR A 12 6.90 15.00 19.65
N GLU A 13 6.03 14.58 18.73
CA GLU A 13 5.29 13.31 18.81
C GLU A 13 6.23 12.10 18.82
N ARG A 14 7.43 12.25 18.25
CA ARG A 14 8.48 11.23 18.25
C ARG A 14 9.45 11.34 19.43
N GLY A 15 9.22 12.29 20.34
CA GLY A 15 10.09 12.53 21.49
C GLY A 15 11.49 13.05 21.13
N MET A 16 11.69 13.59 19.92
CA MET A 16 13.00 14.07 19.48
C MET A 16 13.24 15.53 19.91
N SER A 17 14.48 15.85 20.28
CA SER A 17 15.01 17.20 20.38
C SER A 17 15.34 17.79 19.00
N GLN A 18 15.53 19.12 18.92
CA GLN A 18 15.94 19.78 17.68
C GLN A 18 17.33 19.30 17.20
N ASP A 19 18.23 18.98 18.15
CA ASP A 19 19.56 18.46 17.86
C ASP A 19 19.47 17.05 17.25
N GLU A 20 18.68 16.14 17.85
CA GLU A 20 18.50 14.78 17.32
C GLU A 20 17.87 14.77 15.93
N LEU A 21 16.87 15.62 15.67
CA LEU A 21 16.31 15.76 14.33
C LEU A 21 17.37 16.26 13.36
N ALA A 22 18.12 17.29 13.74
CA ALA A 22 19.15 17.89 12.89
C ALA A 22 20.23 16.87 12.49
N GLU A 23 20.68 16.04 13.43
CA GLU A 23 21.63 14.95 13.17
C GLU A 23 21.06 13.91 12.19
N LYS A 24 19.81 13.48 12.40
CA LYS A 24 19.14 12.48 11.55
C LYS A 24 19.03 12.89 10.08
N ILE A 25 18.72 14.15 9.81
CA ILE A 25 18.56 14.68 8.45
C ILE A 25 19.78 15.48 7.97
N MET A 26 20.91 15.38 8.68
CA MET A 26 22.20 15.99 8.31
C MET A 26 22.14 17.51 8.09
N VAL A 27 21.46 18.23 8.99
CA VAL A 27 21.40 19.70 9.01
C VAL A 27 21.87 20.25 10.36
N THR A 28 21.89 21.57 10.53
CA THR A 28 22.21 22.18 11.82
C THR A 28 20.96 22.31 12.69
N ARG A 29 21.12 22.20 14.02
CA ARG A 29 20.05 22.51 15.00
C ARG A 29 19.43 23.89 14.75
N GLN A 30 20.25 24.86 14.37
CA GLN A 30 19.81 26.21 14.04
C GLN A 30 18.82 26.21 12.86
N ALA A 31 19.06 25.39 11.82
CA ALA A 31 18.13 25.26 10.71
C ALA A 31 16.75 24.77 11.18
N VAL A 32 16.73 23.69 11.99
CA VAL A 32 15.50 23.16 12.59
C VAL A 32 14.77 24.23 13.40
N SER A 33 15.47 24.95 14.28
CA SER A 33 14.87 26.03 15.06
C SER A 33 14.25 27.12 14.18
N ARG A 34 14.93 27.51 13.09
CA ARG A 34 14.42 28.55 12.18
C ARG A 34 13.18 28.09 11.42
N TRP A 35 13.06 26.80 11.10
CA TRP A 35 11.84 26.26 10.49
C TRP A 35 10.67 26.23 11.46
N GLU A 36 10.90 25.77 12.69
CA GLU A 36 9.87 25.68 13.73
C GLU A 36 9.38 27.05 14.20
N ASN A 37 10.23 28.08 14.10
CA ASN A 37 9.85 29.48 14.35
C ASN A 37 9.25 30.19 13.12
N GLY A 38 9.24 29.54 11.95
CA GLY A 38 8.71 30.11 10.71
C GLY A 38 9.60 31.17 10.06
N GLU A 39 10.88 31.26 10.43
CA GLU A 39 11.84 32.20 9.84
C GLU A 39 12.30 31.77 8.44
N THR A 40 12.33 30.47 8.18
CA THR A 40 12.71 29.87 6.89
C THR A 40 11.88 28.62 6.62
N ILE A 41 11.89 28.14 5.38
CA ILE A 41 11.26 26.88 4.97
C ILE A 41 12.36 25.91 4.52
N PRO A 42 12.27 24.60 4.82
CA PRO A 42 13.22 23.62 4.31
C PRO A 42 13.25 23.63 2.77
N ASN A 43 14.43 23.41 2.18
CA ASN A 43 14.56 23.26 0.73
C ASN A 43 14.06 21.88 0.26
N THR A 44 13.98 21.67 -1.04
CA THR A 44 13.46 20.41 -1.63
C THR A 44 14.17 19.16 -1.14
N GLU A 45 15.50 19.16 -1.02
CA GLU A 45 16.25 18.00 -0.56
C GLU A 45 16.01 17.73 0.93
N THR A 46 15.95 18.78 1.74
CA THR A 46 15.59 18.67 3.15
C THR A 46 14.15 18.20 3.34
N LEU A 47 13.20 18.63 2.51
CA LEU A 47 11.82 18.16 2.55
C LEU A 47 11.73 16.67 2.25
N LYS A 48 12.52 16.13 1.31
CA LYS A 48 12.59 14.68 1.06
C LYS A 48 13.11 13.92 2.28
N LEU A 49 14.15 14.43 2.94
CA LEU A 49 14.69 13.82 4.16
C LEU A 49 13.68 13.85 5.31
N LEU A 50 13.02 14.99 5.51
CA LEU A 50 11.94 15.15 6.50
C LEU A 50 10.77 14.24 6.17
N SER A 51 10.38 14.11 4.90
CA SER A 51 9.30 13.22 4.46
C SER A 51 9.61 11.76 4.78
N LYS A 52 10.85 11.32 4.53
CA LYS A 52 11.30 9.96 4.90
C LYS A 52 11.38 9.75 6.41
N GLU A 53 12.02 10.68 7.13
CA GLU A 53 12.13 10.60 8.59
C GLU A 53 10.73 10.58 9.22
N PHE A 54 9.86 11.51 8.82
CA PHE A 54 8.49 11.63 9.35
C PHE A 54 7.47 10.67 8.73
N ASN A 55 7.81 9.96 7.67
CA ASN A 55 6.90 9.08 6.94
C ASN A 55 5.57 9.77 6.58
N VAL A 56 5.67 11.02 6.12
CA VAL A 56 4.55 11.86 5.68
C VAL A 56 4.92 12.50 4.34
N SER A 57 3.93 12.87 3.53
CA SER A 57 4.17 13.48 2.22
C SER A 57 4.76 14.89 2.36
N ILE A 58 5.44 15.36 1.32
CA ILE A 58 5.92 16.75 1.27
C ILE A 58 4.70 17.70 1.24
N ASN A 59 3.62 17.33 0.55
CA ASN A 59 2.35 18.03 0.59
C ASN A 59 1.87 18.20 2.04
N THR A 60 1.88 17.14 2.86
CA THR A 60 1.55 17.22 4.30
C THR A 60 2.50 18.16 5.04
N LEU A 61 3.82 18.05 4.86
CA LEU A 61 4.79 18.96 5.50
C LEU A 61 4.54 20.44 5.15
N LEU A 62 4.05 20.70 3.94
CA LEU A 62 3.73 22.04 3.45
C LEU A 62 2.30 22.50 3.81
N GLY A 63 1.56 21.72 4.61
CA GLY A 63 0.22 22.08 5.07
C GLY A 63 -0.91 21.67 4.12
N ALA A 64 -0.68 20.65 3.29
CA ALA A 64 -1.57 20.14 2.26
C ALA A 64 -2.10 21.22 1.29
N PRO A 65 -1.22 22.02 0.65
CA PRO A 65 -1.63 23.10 -0.26
C PRO A 65 -2.34 22.59 -1.53
N ARG A 66 -2.22 21.29 -1.83
CA ARG A 66 -2.83 20.66 -2.99
C ARG A 66 -3.76 19.54 -2.55
N ARG A 67 -4.89 19.41 -3.27
CA ARG A 67 -5.69 18.19 -3.26
C ARG A 67 -5.02 17.19 -4.19
N LEU A 68 -4.44 16.16 -3.60
CA LEU A 68 -3.78 15.10 -4.34
C LEU A 68 -4.83 14.09 -4.82
N ILE A 69 -4.65 13.62 -6.05
CA ILE A 69 -5.43 12.51 -6.62
C ILE A 69 -4.45 11.54 -7.26
N CYS A 70 -4.75 10.25 -7.17
CA CYS A 70 -3.97 9.20 -7.82
C CYS A 70 -4.05 9.37 -9.34
N GLN A 71 -2.91 9.55 -10.00
CA GLN A 71 -2.76 9.68 -11.45
C GLN A 71 -2.87 8.33 -12.19
N CYS A 72 -3.29 7.27 -11.51
CA CYS A 72 -3.62 5.97 -12.10
C CYS A 72 -5.11 5.65 -11.98
N CYS A 73 -5.69 5.71 -10.77
CA CYS A 73 -7.11 5.36 -10.55
C CYS A 73 -8.04 6.56 -10.29
N GLY A 74 -7.52 7.77 -10.12
CA GLY A 74 -8.31 8.98 -9.88
C GLY A 74 -8.79 9.17 -8.44
N MET A 75 -8.45 8.25 -7.53
CA MET A 75 -8.86 8.32 -6.13
C MET A 75 -8.15 9.48 -5.38
N PRO A 76 -8.87 10.26 -4.54
CA PRO A 76 -8.25 11.26 -3.66
C PRO A 76 -7.21 10.66 -2.71
N LEU A 77 -6.08 11.33 -2.56
CA LEU A 77 -4.99 10.95 -1.64
C LEU A 77 -5.05 11.84 -0.39
N GLU A 78 -6.06 11.62 0.45
CA GLU A 78 -6.34 12.46 1.62
C GLU A 78 -5.52 12.07 2.86
N ASP A 79 -4.92 10.88 2.86
CA ASP A 79 -4.15 10.32 3.97
C ASP A 79 -2.80 9.78 3.45
N ASP A 80 -1.70 10.13 4.10
CA ASP A 80 -0.36 9.68 3.68
C ASP A 80 -0.19 8.15 3.74
N SER A 81 -1.01 7.46 4.54
CA SER A 81 -1.02 5.99 4.63
C SER A 81 -1.60 5.31 3.39
N ILE A 82 -2.25 6.03 2.48
CA ILE A 82 -2.73 5.50 1.19
C ILE A 82 -1.85 5.88 0.00
N ILE A 83 -0.82 6.70 0.22
CA ILE A 83 0.12 7.13 -0.82
C ILE A 83 1.11 6.00 -1.15
N GLY A 84 1.41 5.84 -2.43
CA GLY A 84 2.36 4.85 -2.95
C GLY A 84 3.81 5.17 -2.62
N ARG A 85 4.72 4.23 -2.90
CA ARG A 85 6.15 4.40 -2.58
C ARG A 85 7.05 4.11 -3.76
N ASP A 86 8.13 4.88 -3.85
CA ASP A 86 9.25 4.62 -4.75
C ASP A 86 10.15 3.51 -4.19
N ARG A 87 11.09 3.01 -5.02
CA ARG A 87 12.03 1.93 -4.64
C ARG A 87 12.88 2.23 -3.41
N ASP A 88 13.11 3.51 -3.14
CA ASP A 88 13.93 3.97 -2.01
C ASP A 88 13.09 4.25 -0.74
N GLY A 89 11.80 3.90 -0.77
CA GLY A 89 10.83 4.05 0.31
C GLY A 89 10.18 5.44 0.42
N SER A 90 10.55 6.43 -0.40
CA SER A 90 9.85 7.74 -0.38
C SER A 90 8.40 7.60 -0.78
N LEU A 91 7.56 8.45 -0.20
CA LEU A 91 6.17 8.58 -0.63
C LEU A 91 6.10 9.25 -2.00
N ASN A 92 5.28 8.68 -2.88
CA ASN A 92 5.02 9.16 -4.21
C ASN A 92 3.63 9.80 -4.27
N GLU A 93 3.57 11.14 -4.23
CA GLU A 93 2.33 11.93 -4.14
C GLU A 93 1.42 11.81 -5.37
N ASP A 94 1.87 11.20 -6.45
CA ASP A 94 1.10 11.04 -7.67
C ASP A 94 0.26 9.76 -7.65
N TYR A 95 0.57 8.76 -6.83
CA TYR A 95 -0.08 7.45 -6.90
C TYR A 95 -0.50 6.93 -5.53
N CYS A 96 -1.59 6.17 -5.49
CA CYS A 96 -1.94 5.40 -4.30
C CYS A 96 -1.13 4.10 -4.22
N LYS A 97 -0.96 3.58 -3.00
CA LYS A 97 -0.24 2.32 -2.71
C LYS A 97 -0.78 1.07 -3.38
N TRP A 98 -2.02 1.12 -3.87
CA TRP A 98 -2.62 0.02 -4.63
C TRP A 98 -2.30 0.09 -6.11
N CYS A 99 -2.03 1.27 -6.66
CA CYS A 99 -1.69 1.48 -8.07
C CYS A 99 -0.17 1.51 -8.30
N TYR A 100 0.60 1.88 -7.27
CA TYR A 100 2.05 2.01 -7.33
C TYR A 100 2.68 1.62 -5.99
N ALA A 101 3.54 0.62 -6.02
CA ALA A 101 4.25 0.13 -4.83
C ALA A 101 5.69 -0.25 -5.19
N ASP A 102 6.63 0.17 -4.36
CA ASP A 102 8.06 -0.13 -4.48
C ASP A 102 8.61 0.13 -5.90
N GLY A 103 8.17 1.23 -6.52
CA GLY A 103 8.63 1.61 -7.86
C GLY A 103 7.93 0.94 -9.03
N THR A 104 6.90 0.13 -8.78
CA THR A 104 6.24 -0.72 -9.79
C THR A 104 4.74 -0.41 -9.85
N TYR A 105 4.21 -0.30 -11.06
CA TYR A 105 2.78 -0.18 -11.30
C TYR A 105 2.11 -1.54 -11.19
N THR A 106 0.93 -1.57 -10.57
CA THR A 106 0.23 -2.82 -10.28
C THR A 106 -0.84 -3.18 -11.31
N TYR A 107 -1.17 -2.26 -12.23
CA TYR A 107 -2.19 -2.46 -13.25
C TYR A 107 -1.67 -2.03 -14.61
N SER A 108 -1.70 -2.92 -15.59
CA SER A 108 -1.40 -2.60 -17.00
C SER A 108 -2.65 -2.46 -17.86
N ASN A 109 -3.80 -2.94 -17.36
CA ASN A 109 -5.04 -2.98 -18.11
C ASN A 109 -6.09 -2.05 -17.49
N MET A 110 -6.62 -1.12 -18.30
CA MET A 110 -7.59 -0.14 -17.84
C MET A 110 -8.93 -0.78 -17.46
N ASP A 111 -9.40 -1.76 -18.23
CA ASP A 111 -10.67 -2.44 -17.94
C ASP A 111 -10.58 -3.25 -16.64
N GLU A 112 -9.42 -3.89 -16.36
CA GLU A 112 -9.18 -4.57 -15.08
C GLU A 112 -9.20 -3.57 -13.91
N LEU A 113 -8.55 -2.41 -14.05
CA LEU A 113 -8.60 -1.38 -13.03
C LEU A 113 -10.03 -0.87 -12.81
N ILE A 114 -10.81 -0.69 -13.88
CA ILE A 114 -12.22 -0.30 -13.80
C ILE A 114 -12.99 -1.36 -13.00
N ASP A 115 -12.83 -2.65 -13.29
CA ASP A 115 -13.52 -3.72 -12.57
C ASP A 115 -13.23 -3.71 -11.07
N VAL A 116 -12.00 -3.38 -10.68
CA VAL A 116 -11.61 -3.25 -9.26
C VAL A 116 -12.21 -2.00 -8.63
N CYS A 117 -12.10 -0.85 -9.28
CA CYS A 117 -12.62 0.42 -8.75
C CYS A 117 -14.14 0.39 -8.59
N VAL A 118 -14.85 -0.14 -9.59
CA VAL A 118 -16.32 -0.20 -9.62
C VAL A 118 -16.88 -0.93 -8.40
N LYS A 119 -16.27 -2.07 -8.01
CA LYS A 119 -16.69 -2.83 -6.81
C LYS A 119 -16.66 -2.01 -5.52
N ASN A 120 -15.78 -1.01 -5.46
CA ASN A 120 -15.64 -0.13 -4.30
C ASN A 120 -16.43 1.18 -4.44
N MET A 121 -16.92 1.52 -5.64
CA MET A 121 -17.69 2.74 -5.91
C MET A 121 -19.20 2.54 -5.85
N VAL A 122 -19.69 1.34 -6.19
CA VAL A 122 -21.13 1.03 -6.19
C VAL A 122 -21.70 1.15 -4.78
N ASN A 123 -22.77 1.93 -4.66
CA ASN A 123 -23.52 2.14 -3.43
C ASN A 123 -24.97 2.52 -3.79
N GLU A 124 -25.81 2.83 -2.80
CA GLU A 124 -27.22 3.17 -3.02
C GLU A 124 -27.45 4.33 -4.02
N ASN A 125 -26.47 5.21 -4.20
CA ASN A 125 -26.55 6.36 -5.09
C ASN A 125 -25.83 6.20 -6.44
N ILE A 126 -24.99 5.16 -6.59
CA ILE A 126 -24.14 4.98 -7.78
C ILE A 126 -24.29 3.54 -8.27
N SER A 127 -24.88 3.38 -9.47
CA SER A 127 -24.97 2.09 -10.13
C SER A 127 -23.64 1.65 -10.74
N GLU A 128 -23.51 0.35 -11.02
CA GLU A 128 -22.31 -0.20 -11.67
C GLU A 128 -22.05 0.45 -13.03
N GLU A 129 -23.11 0.64 -13.83
CA GLU A 129 -23.01 1.29 -15.15
C GLU A 129 -22.56 2.75 -15.04
N GLN A 130 -23.07 3.48 -14.03
CA GLN A 130 -22.66 4.87 -13.78
C GLN A 130 -21.19 4.94 -13.38
N ALA A 131 -20.74 4.07 -12.45
CA ALA A 131 -19.34 4.01 -12.03
C ALA A 131 -18.41 3.67 -13.20
N ARG A 132 -18.77 2.67 -14.02
CA ARG A 132 -18.02 2.29 -15.22
C ARG A 132 -17.93 3.42 -16.23
N SER A 133 -19.06 4.06 -16.54
CA SER A 133 -19.10 5.19 -17.49
C SER A 133 -18.23 6.36 -17.01
N TYR A 134 -18.29 6.69 -15.71
CA TYR A 134 -17.45 7.72 -15.12
C TYR A 134 -15.96 7.40 -15.26
N LEU A 135 -15.53 6.20 -14.86
CA LEU A 135 -14.12 5.81 -14.91
C LEU A 135 -13.59 5.74 -16.35
N LYS A 136 -14.38 5.23 -17.31
CA LYS A 136 -14.00 5.22 -18.74
C LYS A 136 -13.72 6.62 -19.30
N ASN A 137 -14.38 7.65 -18.77
CA ASN A 137 -14.11 9.03 -19.14
C ASN A 137 -12.93 9.64 -18.36
N LEU A 138 -12.77 9.30 -17.08
CA LEU A 138 -11.73 9.84 -16.21
C LEU A 138 -10.34 9.26 -16.48
N LEU A 139 -10.21 7.94 -16.51
CA LEU A 139 -8.91 7.26 -16.51
C LEU A 139 -8.01 7.70 -17.67
N PRO A 140 -8.48 7.83 -18.93
CA PRO A 140 -7.65 8.31 -20.03
C PRO A 140 -7.05 9.72 -19.84
N GLN A 141 -7.59 10.51 -18.91
CA GLN A 141 -7.11 11.87 -18.61
C GLN A 141 -5.99 11.90 -17.57
N LEU A 142 -5.69 10.77 -16.91
CA LEU A 142 -4.67 10.70 -15.86
C LEU A 142 -3.29 10.39 -16.43
N ASP A 143 -2.24 10.85 -15.75
CA ASP A 143 -0.88 10.83 -16.31
C ASP A 143 -0.35 9.42 -16.59
N TYR A 144 -0.70 8.42 -15.77
CA TYR A 144 -0.31 7.02 -16.02
C TYR A 144 -0.80 6.54 -17.39
N TRP A 145 -2.07 6.79 -17.70
CA TRP A 145 -2.70 6.33 -18.93
C TRP A 145 -2.27 7.15 -20.15
N LYS A 146 -2.01 8.44 -19.98
CA LYS A 146 -1.45 9.29 -21.04
C LYS A 146 -0.03 8.88 -21.45
N ARG A 147 0.74 8.37 -20.51
CA ARG A 147 2.16 8.01 -20.67
C ARG A 147 2.38 6.51 -20.51
N TYR A 148 1.37 5.71 -20.84
CA TYR A 148 1.37 4.27 -20.61
C TYR A 148 2.58 3.59 -21.27
N GLU A 149 2.93 3.98 -22.50
CA GLU A 149 4.10 3.42 -23.20
C GLU A 149 5.45 3.71 -22.52
N GLU A 150 5.54 4.80 -21.74
CA GLU A 150 6.76 5.17 -21.01
C GLU A 150 6.82 4.55 -19.61
N LEU A 151 5.67 4.44 -18.95
CA LEU A 151 5.56 4.13 -17.53
C LEU A 151 5.19 2.66 -17.27
N SER A 152 4.48 2.03 -18.19
CA SER A 152 4.14 0.61 -18.10
C SER A 152 5.41 -0.23 -18.22
N ASP A 153 5.40 -1.36 -17.53
CA ASP A 153 6.41 -2.40 -17.69
C ASP A 153 6.11 -3.34 -18.87
N ASN A 154 5.22 -2.92 -19.77
CA ASN A 154 4.71 -3.71 -20.89
C ASN A 154 4.02 -5.01 -20.46
N GLY A 155 3.41 -5.03 -19.26
CA GLY A 155 2.68 -6.19 -18.74
C GLY A 155 3.58 -7.25 -18.09
N GLN A 156 4.87 -6.98 -17.89
CA GLN A 156 5.79 -7.91 -17.22
C GLN A 156 5.31 -8.28 -15.82
N PHE A 157 4.74 -7.33 -15.07
CA PHE A 157 4.20 -7.59 -13.74
C PHE A 157 2.94 -8.46 -13.79
N ASP A 158 2.11 -8.31 -14.82
CA ASP A 158 0.95 -9.20 -15.01
C ASP A 158 1.39 -10.61 -15.41
N GLU A 159 2.40 -10.75 -16.28
CA GLU A 159 3.03 -12.04 -16.56
C GLU A 159 3.59 -12.67 -15.29
N PHE A 160 4.26 -11.89 -14.44
CA PHE A 160 4.77 -12.34 -13.15
C PHE A 160 3.64 -12.80 -12.21
N LYS A 161 2.52 -12.06 -12.11
CA LYS A 161 1.34 -12.49 -11.35
C LYS A 161 0.79 -13.81 -11.88
N HIS A 162 0.69 -13.97 -13.20
CA HIS A 162 0.21 -15.21 -13.81
C HIS A 162 1.13 -16.40 -13.51
N GLN A 163 2.45 -16.21 -13.60
CA GLN A 163 3.43 -17.22 -13.19
C GLN A 163 3.27 -17.60 -11.71
N LEU A 164 3.10 -16.61 -10.84
CA LEU A 164 2.93 -16.82 -9.41
C LEU A 164 1.60 -17.53 -9.08
N VAL A 165 0.51 -17.19 -9.77
CA VAL A 165 -0.78 -17.90 -9.64
C VAL A 165 -0.63 -19.36 -10.04
N ASN A 166 0.04 -19.64 -11.17
CA ASN A 166 0.29 -21.02 -11.60
C ASN A 166 1.15 -21.77 -10.57
N GLU A 167 2.24 -21.15 -10.11
CA GLU A 167 3.12 -21.71 -9.09
C GLU A 167 2.36 -22.04 -7.80
N ILE A 168 1.45 -21.16 -7.35
CA ILE A 168 0.65 -21.38 -6.13
C ILE A 168 -0.34 -22.53 -6.33
N ASN A 169 -1.01 -22.59 -7.48
CA ASN A 169 -1.95 -23.68 -7.80
C ASN A 169 -1.24 -25.05 -7.88
N GLU A 170 0.01 -25.08 -8.32
CA GLU A 170 0.84 -26.29 -8.39
C GLU A 170 1.32 -26.79 -7.01
N LEU A 171 1.08 -26.05 -5.91
CA LEU A 171 1.38 -26.51 -4.56
C LEU A 171 0.43 -27.60 -4.06
N HIS A 172 -0.72 -27.79 -4.73
CA HIS A 172 -1.73 -28.80 -4.39
C HIS A 172 -2.12 -28.81 -2.90
N ILE A 173 -2.38 -27.62 -2.33
CA ILE A 173 -2.78 -27.47 -0.93
C ILE A 173 -4.21 -28.01 -0.75
N GLU A 174 -4.36 -29.01 0.11
CA GLU A 174 -5.63 -29.67 0.35
C GLU A 174 -6.71 -28.70 0.86
N GLY A 175 -7.87 -28.68 0.19
CA GLY A 175 -9.02 -27.84 0.54
C GLY A 175 -8.93 -26.38 0.09
N MET A 176 -7.78 -25.95 -0.45
CA MET A 176 -7.63 -24.62 -1.04
C MET A 176 -8.16 -24.62 -2.47
N PRO A 177 -9.12 -23.75 -2.82
CA PRO A 177 -9.62 -23.69 -4.19
C PRO A 177 -8.56 -23.12 -5.14
N LYS A 178 -8.83 -23.31 -6.43
CA LYS A 178 -8.00 -22.71 -7.48
C LYS A 178 -7.95 -21.19 -7.32
N LEU A 179 -6.72 -20.67 -7.26
CA LEU A 179 -6.46 -19.25 -7.27
C LEU A 179 -6.57 -18.74 -8.71
N ASP A 180 -7.46 -17.76 -8.93
CA ASP A 180 -7.64 -17.15 -10.26
C ASP A 180 -6.77 -15.91 -10.46
N LYS A 181 -6.54 -15.15 -9.39
CA LYS A 181 -5.81 -13.87 -9.45
C LYS A 181 -5.18 -13.50 -8.12
N LEU A 182 -4.19 -12.61 -8.19
CA LEU A 182 -3.58 -11.97 -7.03
C LEU A 182 -3.85 -10.46 -7.06
N ASN A 183 -4.18 -9.90 -5.91
CA ASN A 183 -4.44 -8.47 -5.73
C ASN A 183 -3.28 -7.84 -4.94
N ALA A 184 -3.07 -6.53 -5.10
CA ALA A 184 -2.14 -5.77 -4.27
C ALA A 184 -2.73 -5.54 -2.87
N LEU A 185 -2.14 -6.16 -1.85
CA LEU A 185 -2.59 -6.12 -0.45
C LEU A 185 -1.52 -5.48 0.43
N ILE A 186 -1.92 -4.58 1.31
CA ILE A 186 -0.98 -3.91 2.23
C ILE A 186 -0.74 -4.79 3.44
N GLY A 187 0.53 -4.99 3.77
CA GLY A 187 0.97 -5.82 4.90
C GLY A 187 0.18 -5.56 6.17
N LYS A 188 -0.08 -4.30 6.53
CA LYS A 188 -0.87 -3.94 7.73
C LYS A 188 -2.21 -4.68 7.84
N TYR A 189 -2.87 -4.97 6.72
CA TYR A 189 -4.18 -5.64 6.68
C TYR A 189 -4.10 -7.16 6.48
N VAL A 190 -2.93 -7.68 6.10
CA VAL A 190 -2.72 -9.12 5.80
C VAL A 190 -1.62 -9.75 6.63
N ASN A 191 -1.19 -9.10 7.71
CA ASN A 191 -0.11 -9.54 8.59
C ASN A 191 -0.66 -9.98 9.96
N PRO A 192 -1.35 -11.13 10.02
CA PRO A 192 -1.87 -11.66 11.27
C PRO A 192 -0.72 -12.03 12.21
N GLU A 193 -1.01 -11.98 13.51
CA GLU A 193 -0.07 -12.37 14.55
C GLU A 193 -0.23 -13.86 14.86
N TYR A 194 0.86 -14.61 14.73
CA TYR A 194 0.89 -16.04 14.96
C TYR A 194 1.39 -16.32 16.38
N THR A 195 0.74 -17.27 17.06
CA THR A 195 1.18 -17.74 18.39
C THR A 195 2.05 -18.98 18.22
N LEU A 196 3.32 -18.88 18.60
CA LEU A 196 4.27 -20.00 18.57
C LEU A 196 4.05 -20.94 19.77
N PRO A 197 4.56 -22.19 19.74
CA PRO A 197 4.38 -23.16 20.83
C PRO A 197 4.87 -22.70 22.21
N ASN A 198 5.77 -21.72 22.24
CA ASN A 198 6.29 -21.08 23.46
C ASN A 198 5.43 -19.87 23.94
N ASN A 199 4.23 -19.69 23.40
CA ASN A 199 3.33 -18.55 23.60
C ASN A 199 3.88 -17.18 23.14
N SER A 200 5.02 -17.14 22.46
CA SER A 200 5.48 -15.90 21.84
C SER A 200 4.66 -15.59 20.59
N LYS A 201 4.49 -14.29 20.33
CA LYS A 201 3.71 -13.75 19.22
C LYS A 201 4.64 -13.22 18.15
N VAL A 202 4.38 -13.57 16.89
CA VAL A 202 5.23 -13.15 15.77
C VAL A 202 4.38 -12.70 14.57
N LYS A 203 4.87 -11.66 13.89
CA LYS A 203 4.39 -11.23 12.58
C LYS A 203 5.45 -11.55 11.54
N PHE A 204 5.04 -12.10 10.40
CA PHE A 204 5.98 -12.51 9.35
C PHE A 204 6.13 -11.46 8.24
N LEU A 205 5.16 -10.55 8.11
CA LEU A 205 5.18 -9.53 7.06
C LEU A 205 5.57 -8.16 7.62
N ASN A 206 5.88 -7.24 6.72
CA ASN A 206 6.10 -5.84 7.03
C ASN A 206 4.80 -5.06 6.80
N ASP A 207 4.28 -4.39 7.84
CA ASP A 207 3.02 -3.65 7.79
C ASP A 207 3.02 -2.52 6.72
N GLN A 208 4.20 -2.03 6.32
CA GLN A 208 4.36 -0.95 5.35
C GLN A 208 4.61 -1.44 3.91
N LYS A 209 4.83 -2.75 3.70
CA LYS A 209 5.08 -3.32 2.37
C LYS A 209 3.78 -3.74 1.70
N THR A 210 3.72 -3.63 0.38
CA THR A 210 2.64 -4.20 -0.44
C THR A 210 3.04 -5.59 -0.92
N TYR A 211 2.10 -6.54 -0.82
CA TYR A 211 2.26 -7.92 -1.24
C TYR A 211 1.21 -8.28 -2.30
N LEU A 212 1.46 -9.35 -3.04
CA LEU A 212 0.45 -9.97 -3.90
C LEU A 212 -0.30 -11.02 -3.09
N GLY A 213 -1.63 -10.98 -3.07
CA GLY A 213 -2.39 -11.93 -2.29
C GLY A 213 -3.85 -12.06 -2.63
N ASN A 214 -4.50 -13.04 -2.01
CA ASN A 214 -5.93 -13.26 -2.13
C ASN A 214 -6.46 -14.02 -0.90
N GLN A 215 -7.76 -13.88 -0.64
CA GLN A 215 -8.48 -14.67 0.35
C GLN A 215 -9.43 -15.61 -0.37
N LEU A 216 -9.40 -16.90 -0.01
CA LEU A 216 -10.23 -17.93 -0.63
C LEU A 216 -11.05 -18.69 0.42
N GLU A 217 -12.30 -19.03 0.11
CA GLU A 217 -13.12 -19.92 0.94
C GLU A 217 -12.71 -21.38 0.74
N CYS A 218 -12.65 -22.16 1.83
CA CYS A 218 -12.32 -23.59 1.75
C CYS A 218 -13.31 -24.37 0.87
N GLU A 219 -12.81 -25.21 -0.03
CA GLU A 219 -13.64 -26.02 -0.94
C GLU A 219 -14.52 -27.04 -0.21
N PHE A 220 -14.05 -27.53 0.93
CA PHE A 220 -14.80 -28.51 1.73
C PHE A 220 -15.96 -27.88 2.51
N GLY A 221 -16.15 -26.56 2.39
CA GLY A 221 -17.03 -25.79 3.25
C GLY A 221 -16.48 -25.65 4.67
N GLY A 222 -17.08 -24.75 5.45
CA GLY A 222 -16.73 -24.54 6.85
C GLY A 222 -16.42 -23.08 7.21
N GLU A 223 -15.98 -22.90 8.44
CA GLU A 223 -15.73 -21.60 9.07
C GLU A 223 -14.27 -21.15 8.90
N ARG A 224 -13.56 -21.54 7.83
CA ARG A 224 -12.16 -21.11 7.61
C ARG A 224 -11.91 -20.58 6.20
N TYR A 225 -11.07 -19.55 6.14
CA TYR A 225 -10.50 -18.98 4.92
C TYR A 225 -9.06 -19.45 4.72
N PHE A 226 -8.60 -19.42 3.48
CA PHE A 226 -7.18 -19.41 3.12
C PHE A 226 -6.75 -17.99 2.82
N GLY A 227 -5.65 -17.56 3.44
CA GLY A 227 -4.93 -16.34 3.10
C GLY A 227 -3.68 -16.67 2.33
N ILE A 228 -3.53 -16.06 1.15
CA ILE A 228 -2.35 -16.22 0.30
C ILE A 228 -1.65 -14.87 0.24
N VAL A 229 -0.36 -14.85 0.53
CA VAL A 229 0.51 -13.68 0.45
C VAL A 229 1.83 -14.08 -0.19
N ALA A 230 2.27 -13.34 -1.20
CA ALA A 230 3.49 -13.62 -1.92
C ALA A 230 4.15 -12.34 -2.45
N ASP A 231 5.45 -12.43 -2.70
CA ASP A 231 6.24 -11.42 -3.42
C ASP A 231 7.31 -12.11 -4.29
N MET A 232 8.37 -11.37 -4.66
CA MET A 232 9.48 -11.93 -5.43
C MET A 232 10.28 -12.97 -4.64
N ASP A 233 10.26 -12.92 -3.31
CA ASP A 233 11.14 -13.70 -2.44
C ASP A 233 10.45 -14.91 -1.82
N PHE A 234 9.12 -14.88 -1.66
CA PHE A 234 8.39 -15.98 -1.01
C PHE A 234 6.92 -16.12 -1.43
N ILE A 235 6.36 -17.29 -1.09
CA ILE A 235 4.93 -17.59 -1.01
C ILE A 235 4.62 -18.02 0.41
N LEU A 236 3.58 -17.43 0.99
CA LEU A 236 3.03 -17.75 2.30
C LEU A 236 1.55 -18.09 2.13
N VAL A 237 1.15 -19.24 2.66
CA VAL A 237 -0.26 -19.65 2.73
C VAL A 237 -0.62 -19.93 4.19
N CYS A 238 -1.70 -19.33 4.65
CA CYS A 238 -2.24 -19.56 5.98
C CYS A 238 -3.73 -19.88 5.92
N THR A 239 -4.28 -20.41 7.01
CA THR A 239 -5.71 -20.55 7.21
C THR A 239 -6.14 -19.89 8.52
N TYR A 240 -7.37 -19.40 8.58
CA TYR A 240 -7.92 -18.70 9.73
C TYR A 240 -9.43 -18.74 9.75
N ASP A 241 -10.04 -18.47 10.90
CA ASP A 241 -11.49 -18.57 11.06
C ASP A 241 -12.24 -17.46 10.31
N LYS A 242 -13.45 -17.79 9.85
CA LYS A 242 -14.42 -16.95 9.13
C LYS A 242 -15.12 -16.00 10.10
N ASN A 243 -14.39 -15.07 10.69
CA ASN A 243 -15.01 -14.02 11.50
C ASN A 243 -15.40 -12.81 10.62
N ASN A 244 -16.71 -12.56 10.46
CA ASN A 244 -17.27 -11.31 9.92
C ASN A 244 -16.97 -10.17 10.93
N VAL A 245 -16.50 -8.97 10.60
CA VAL A 245 -16.89 -8.02 9.54
C VAL A 245 -15.62 -7.22 9.15
N ASN A 246 -15.33 -7.07 7.85
CA ASN A 246 -14.23 -6.29 7.26
C ASN A 246 -12.84 -6.94 7.10
N GLY A 247 -12.64 -8.21 7.43
CA GLY A 247 -11.42 -8.95 7.05
C GLY A 247 -10.11 -8.46 7.68
N THR A 248 -10.16 -7.56 8.67
CA THR A 248 -8.98 -6.96 9.30
C THR A 248 -8.55 -7.65 10.60
N ASN A 249 -9.43 -8.40 11.25
CA ASN A 249 -9.16 -9.12 12.49
C ASN A 249 -9.22 -10.63 12.25
N VAL A 250 -8.07 -11.19 11.88
CA VAL A 250 -7.88 -12.62 11.69
C VAL A 250 -7.81 -13.32 13.04
N THR A 251 -8.57 -14.40 13.23
CA THR A 251 -8.56 -15.22 14.44
C THR A 251 -8.05 -16.62 14.14
N ASN A 252 -7.27 -17.16 15.07
CA ASN A 252 -6.64 -18.49 14.98
C ASN A 252 -5.89 -18.70 13.64
N PRO A 253 -4.95 -17.80 13.27
CA PRO A 253 -4.16 -17.99 12.07
C PRO A 253 -3.21 -19.17 12.24
N GLU A 254 -3.24 -20.08 11.27
CA GLU A 254 -2.36 -21.23 11.17
C GLU A 254 -1.56 -21.13 9.87
N LEU A 255 -0.24 -21.18 9.98
CA LEU A 255 0.64 -21.19 8.82
C LEU A 255 0.59 -22.59 8.18
N ILE A 256 0.13 -22.66 6.93
CA ILE A 256 0.05 -23.90 6.16
C ILE A 256 1.34 -24.13 5.36
N LEU A 257 1.85 -23.06 4.74
CA LEU A 257 3.04 -23.14 3.90
C LEU A 257 3.83 -21.84 3.97
N TYR A 258 5.16 -21.98 4.01
CA TYR A 258 6.10 -20.95 3.62
C TYR A 258 7.09 -21.54 2.61
N LYS A 259 7.14 -20.98 1.40
CA LYS A 259 8.06 -21.38 0.34
C LYS A 259 8.89 -20.18 -0.07
N LYS A 260 10.21 -20.28 0.09
CA LYS A 260 11.16 -19.30 -0.45
C LYS A 260 11.30 -19.50 -1.96
N ARG A 261 11.34 -18.42 -2.72
CA ARG A 261 11.51 -18.39 -4.18
C ARG A 261 12.96 -18.05 -4.55
#